data_AF-A0A7D5N293-F1
#
_entry.id   AF-A0A7D5N293-F1
#
_cell.length_a   1.000
_cell.length_b   1.000
_cell.length_c   1.000
_cell.angle_alpha   90.00
_cell.angle_beta   90.00
_cell.angle_gamma   90.00
#
_symmetry.space_group_name_H-M   'P 1'
#
loop_
_entity.id
_entity.type
_entity.pdbx_description
1 polymer ?
#
loop_
_entity_poly.entity_id
_entity_poly.type
_entity_poly.pdbx_seq_one_letter_code
_entity_poly.pdbx_strand_id
1 'polypeptide(L)'
;MPFFSETCDITLGPFSNHIERYHNDIANYLVKRYKIKFAIVNSFESRGILKSLSKNSIPSVFLMHEFYAYLAKDEFLPALTWASSTVFSAKIVQESAITAETHSIIADSYLLPQGKAKIPCIEKIQH
;
A
#
# COMPACT_ATOMS: atom_id res chain seq x y z
N MET A 1 -6.89 -13.42 -12.40
CA MET A 1 -5.65 -13.24 -11.60
C MET A 1 -4.98 -14.60 -11.32
N PRO A 2 -4.59 -15.41 -12.32
CA PRO A 2 -4.06 -16.76 -12.05
C PRO A 2 -2.73 -16.74 -11.30
N PHE A 3 -1.85 -15.80 -11.68
CA PHE A 3 -0.52 -15.67 -11.09
C PHE A 3 -0.54 -15.43 -9.56
N PHE A 4 -1.40 -14.52 -9.07
CA PHE A 4 -1.45 -14.25 -7.63
C PHE A 4 -2.07 -15.41 -6.84
N SER A 5 -3.09 -16.08 -7.38
CA SER A 5 -3.67 -17.26 -6.73
C SER A 5 -2.69 -18.43 -6.60
N GLU A 6 -1.70 -18.51 -7.49
CA GLU A 6 -0.69 -19.57 -7.47
C GLU A 6 0.51 -19.26 -6.57
N THR A 7 0.75 -17.99 -6.25
CA THR A 7 1.98 -17.53 -5.57
C THR A 7 1.75 -16.91 -4.19
N CYS A 8 0.50 -16.59 -3.85
CA CYS A 8 0.15 -16.01 -2.56
C CYS A 8 -0.54 -17.05 -1.67
N ASP A 9 -0.25 -17.05 -0.37
CA ASP A 9 -0.96 -17.88 0.61
C ASP A 9 -2.47 -17.60 0.61
N ILE A 10 -2.85 -16.37 0.28
CA ILE A 10 -4.24 -15.91 0.20
C ILE A 10 -4.33 -14.86 -0.90
N THR A 11 -5.35 -14.99 -1.75
CA THR A 11 -5.77 -13.92 -2.66
C THR A 11 -7.20 -13.54 -2.32
N LEU A 12 -7.49 -12.24 -2.23
CA LEU A 12 -8.85 -11.73 -2.04
C LEU A 12 -9.26 -10.88 -3.23
N GLY A 13 -10.49 -11.08 -3.68
CA GLY A 13 -11.05 -10.42 -4.85
C GLY A 13 -11.23 -11.38 -6.05
N PRO A 14 -11.59 -10.85 -7.24
CA PRO A 14 -11.81 -9.44 -7.52
C PRO A 14 -12.98 -8.89 -6.72
N PHE A 15 -12.86 -7.62 -6.33
CA PHE A 15 -13.89 -6.90 -5.60
C PHE A 15 -14.75 -6.11 -6.59
N SER A 16 -16.08 -6.21 -6.49
CA SER A 16 -16.96 -5.26 -7.19
C SER A 16 -16.96 -3.91 -6.45
N ASN A 17 -17.36 -2.83 -7.13
CA ASN A 17 -17.29 -1.42 -6.65
C ASN A 17 -17.91 -1.15 -5.26
N HIS A 18 -18.61 -2.11 -4.66
CA HIS A 18 -19.23 -1.98 -3.34
C HIS A 18 -18.35 -2.44 -2.16
N ILE A 19 -17.17 -3.02 -2.40
CA ILE A 19 -16.38 -3.68 -1.35
C ILE A 19 -15.31 -2.78 -0.71
N GLU A 20 -15.03 -1.59 -1.23
CA GLU A 20 -14.15 -0.61 -0.54
C GLU A 20 -14.60 -0.35 0.91
N ARG A 21 -15.92 -0.46 1.15
CA ARG A 21 -16.53 -0.33 2.48
C ARG A 21 -16.13 -1.42 3.48
N TYR A 22 -15.70 -2.59 3.00
CA TYR A 22 -15.32 -3.75 3.82
C TYR A 22 -13.81 -3.95 3.94
N HIS A 23 -12.97 -3.09 3.37
CA HIS A 23 -11.51 -3.21 3.47
C HIS A 23 -11.04 -3.35 4.93
N ASN A 24 -11.66 -2.59 5.84
CA ASN A 24 -11.33 -2.69 7.26
C ASN A 24 -11.77 -4.02 7.90
N ASP A 25 -12.96 -4.52 7.55
CA ASP A 25 -13.47 -5.77 8.12
C ASP A 25 -12.65 -6.97 7.64
N ILE A 26 -12.30 -6.97 6.36
CA ILE A 26 -11.40 -7.95 5.75
C ILE A 26 -10.02 -7.88 6.41
N ALA A 27 -9.45 -6.69 6.57
CA ALA A 27 -8.17 -6.49 7.26
C ALA A 27 -8.19 -7.08 8.68
N ASN A 28 -9.22 -6.74 9.45
CA ASN A 28 -9.38 -7.20 10.82
C ASN A 28 -9.51 -8.72 10.89
N TYR A 29 -10.24 -9.33 9.95
CA TYR A 29 -10.33 -10.78 9.83
C TYR A 29 -8.96 -11.41 9.55
N LEU A 30 -8.23 -10.88 8.56
CA LEU A 30 -6.91 -11.39 8.18
C LEU A 30 -5.89 -11.31 9.32
N VAL A 31 -5.81 -10.17 10.00
CA VAL A 31 -4.89 -9.98 11.13
C VAL A 31 -5.16 -11.01 12.23
N LYS A 32 -6.43 -11.23 12.58
CA LYS A 32 -6.83 -12.22 13.59
C LYS A 32 -6.53 -13.66 13.15
N ARG A 33 -6.78 -13.98 11.87
CA ARG A 33 -6.68 -15.34 11.35
C ARG A 33 -5.25 -15.80 11.07
N TYR A 34 -4.36 -14.87 10.70
CA TYR A 34 -3.01 -15.20 10.20
C TYR A 34 -1.87 -14.66 11.07
N LYS A 35 -2.17 -13.99 12.20
CA LYS A 35 -1.15 -13.46 13.13
C LYS A 35 -0.09 -12.61 12.42
N ILE A 36 -0.52 -11.79 11.48
CA ILE A 36 0.34 -10.88 10.69
C ILE A 36 1.20 -10.07 11.65
N LYS A 37 2.52 -10.04 11.43
CA LYS A 37 3.48 -9.33 12.29
C LYS A 37 3.94 -8.00 11.72
N PHE A 38 3.81 -7.84 10.41
CA PHE A 38 4.25 -6.68 9.66
C PHE A 38 3.55 -6.72 8.29
N ALA A 39 3.37 -5.54 7.68
CA ALA A 39 2.77 -5.43 6.37
C ALA A 39 3.56 -4.45 5.48
N ILE A 40 3.68 -4.81 4.20
CA ILE A 40 4.07 -3.88 3.14
C ILE A 40 2.78 -3.53 2.39
N VAL A 41 2.38 -2.27 2.48
CA VAL A 41 1.21 -1.75 1.79
C VAL A 41 1.70 -1.07 0.53
N ASN A 42 1.49 -1.74 -0.60
CA ASN A 42 1.96 -1.27 -1.89
C ASN A 42 0.91 -0.37 -2.54
N SER A 43 1.31 0.84 -2.95
CA SER A 43 0.48 1.80 -3.67
C SER A 43 -0.61 2.48 -2.84
N PHE A 44 -1.02 3.68 -3.24
CA PHE A 44 -2.07 4.45 -2.59
C PHE A 44 -3.44 3.77 -2.67
N GLU A 45 -3.69 2.97 -3.70
CA GLU A 45 -4.91 2.18 -3.87
C GLU A 45 -5.11 1.20 -2.71
N SER A 46 -4.03 0.73 -2.08
CA SER A 46 -4.09 -0.19 -0.93
C SER A 46 -4.30 0.50 0.42
N ARG A 47 -4.41 1.84 0.47
CA ARG A 47 -4.49 2.63 1.73
C ARG A 47 -5.59 2.20 2.70
N GLY A 48 -6.69 1.62 2.19
CA GLY A 48 -7.86 1.24 2.98
C GLY A 48 -7.55 0.26 4.13
N ILE A 49 -6.43 -0.47 4.05
CA ILE A 49 -6.00 -1.43 5.07
C ILE A 49 -5.25 -0.76 6.25
N LEU A 50 -4.63 0.40 6.04
CA LEU A 50 -3.65 1.00 6.96
C LEU A 50 -4.25 1.27 8.34
N LYS A 51 -5.48 1.80 8.38
CA LYS A 51 -6.20 2.06 9.63
C LYS A 51 -6.40 0.80 10.45
N SER A 52 -6.75 -0.31 9.81
CA SER A 52 -6.96 -1.58 10.49
C SER A 52 -5.65 -2.19 10.97
N LEU A 53 -4.57 -2.09 10.19
CA LEU A 53 -3.25 -2.52 10.64
C LEU A 53 -2.81 -1.75 11.88
N SER A 54 -2.89 -0.42 11.84
CA SER A 54 -2.54 0.46 12.96
C SER A 54 -3.36 0.16 14.22
N LYS A 55 -4.69 0.01 14.09
CA LYS A 55 -5.59 -0.32 15.21
C LYS A 55 -5.31 -1.68 15.86
N ASN A 56 -4.72 -2.62 15.11
CA ASN A 56 -4.31 -3.93 15.64
C ASN A 56 -2.82 -3.96 16.02
N SER A 57 -2.16 -2.80 16.10
CA SER A 57 -0.72 -2.68 16.41
C SER A 57 0.18 -3.47 15.46
N ILE A 58 -0.22 -3.57 14.19
CA ILE A 58 0.58 -4.20 13.14
C ILE A 58 1.40 -3.12 12.44
N PRO A 59 2.74 -3.12 12.56
CA PRO A 59 3.58 -2.16 11.88
C PRO A 59 3.45 -2.31 10.36
N SER A 60 3.42 -1.18 9.66
CA SER A 60 3.30 -1.16 8.20
C SER A 60 4.25 -0.18 7.53
N VAL A 61 4.84 -0.62 6.42
CA VAL A 61 5.55 0.24 5.47
C VAL A 61 4.64 0.53 4.29
N PHE A 62 4.38 1.81 4.05
CA PHE A 62 3.53 2.29 2.97
C PHE A 62 4.38 2.77 1.80
N LEU A 63 4.26 2.10 0.64
CA LEU A 63 5.05 2.38 -0.54
C LEU A 63 4.30 3.34 -1.47
N MET A 64 4.84 4.54 -1.65
CA MET A 64 4.27 5.60 -2.47
C MET A 64 5.05 5.74 -3.78
N HIS A 65 4.35 5.67 -4.90
CA HIS A 65 4.90 5.88 -6.23
C HIS A 65 4.05 6.81 -7.11
N GLU A 66 2.89 7.20 -6.63
CA GLU A 66 1.91 8.05 -7.28
C GLU A 66 2.16 9.51 -6.91
N PHE A 67 2.08 10.41 -7.90
CA PHE A 67 2.14 11.84 -7.63
C PHE A 67 0.89 12.29 -6.88
N TYR A 68 1.09 13.17 -5.90
CA TYR A 68 0.00 13.70 -5.07
C TYR A 68 -1.15 14.27 -5.90
N ALA A 69 -0.86 14.90 -7.04
CA ALA A 69 -1.86 15.47 -7.94
C ALA A 69 -2.96 14.47 -8.39
N TYR A 70 -2.67 13.17 -8.39
CA TYR A 70 -3.59 12.12 -8.82
C TYR A 70 -4.31 11.40 -7.67
N LEU A 71 -4.06 11.81 -6.42
CA LEU A 71 -4.60 11.15 -5.24
C LEU A 71 -5.87 11.81 -4.72
N ALA A 72 -6.72 11.00 -4.07
CA ALA A 72 -7.82 11.49 -3.25
C ALA A 72 -7.26 12.27 -2.05
N LYS A 73 -7.50 13.58 -2.04
CA LYS A 73 -6.86 14.53 -1.11
C LYS A 73 -7.27 14.33 0.34
N ASP A 74 -8.55 14.05 0.54
CA ASP A 74 -9.18 13.79 1.83
C ASP A 74 -8.70 12.49 2.48
N GLU A 75 -8.21 11.54 1.70
CA GLU A 75 -7.71 10.25 2.19
C GLU A 75 -6.19 10.18 2.32
N PHE A 76 -5.47 11.16 1.74
CA PHE A 76 -4.01 11.17 1.73
C PHE A 76 -3.39 11.35 3.11
N LEU A 77 -3.75 12.42 3.82
CA LEU A 77 -3.24 12.67 5.17
C LEU A 77 -3.62 11.55 6.16
N PRO A 78 -4.87 11.04 6.18
CA PRO A 78 -5.20 9.85 6.96
C PRO A 78 -4.32 8.65 6.64
N ALA A 79 -4.08 8.34 5.37
CA ALA A 79 -3.25 7.21 4.98
C ALA A 79 -1.82 7.34 5.55
N LEU A 80 -1.20 8.51 5.37
CA LEU A 80 0.13 8.79 5.93
C LEU A 80 0.18 8.66 7.45
N THR A 81 -0.88 9.11 8.13
CA THR A 81 -0.98 9.08 9.60
C THR A 81 -1.14 7.66 10.15
N TRP A 82 -1.86 6.79 9.43
CA TRP A 82 -2.07 5.40 9.86
C TRP A 82 -0.86 4.49 9.58
N ALA A 83 -0.07 4.81 8.56
CA ALA A 83 1.15 4.06 8.26
C ALA A 83 2.20 4.22 9.37
N SER A 84 2.98 3.17 9.64
CA SER A 84 4.09 3.27 10.60
C SER A 84 5.30 3.97 9.99
N SER A 85 5.51 3.79 8.69
CA SER A 85 6.52 4.50 7.92
C SER A 85 6.07 4.60 6.47
N THR A 86 6.40 5.70 5.82
CA THR A 86 6.14 5.91 4.39
C THR A 86 7.46 5.91 3.62
N VAL A 87 7.50 5.21 2.49
CA VAL A 87 8.65 5.13 1.60
C VAL A 87 8.24 5.63 0.23
N PHE A 88 8.90 6.67 -0.27
CA PHE A 88 8.72 7.19 -1.61
C PHE A 88 9.69 6.53 -2.60
N SER A 89 9.20 6.22 -3.79
CA SER A 89 9.99 5.58 -4.86
C SER A 89 10.93 6.55 -5.58
N ALA A 90 10.69 7.86 -5.50
CA ALA A 90 11.52 8.89 -6.12
C ALA A 90 11.34 10.24 -5.41
N LYS A 91 12.38 11.07 -5.45
CA LYS A 91 12.40 12.37 -4.78
C LYS A 91 11.29 13.30 -5.32
N ILE A 92 11.09 13.30 -6.63
CA ILE A 92 10.05 14.10 -7.28
C ILE A 92 8.63 13.70 -6.83
N VAL A 93 8.42 12.43 -6.50
CA VAL A 93 7.13 11.95 -5.97
C VAL A 93 6.95 12.43 -4.53
N GLN A 94 7.99 12.31 -3.69
CA GLN A 94 8.01 12.84 -2.32
C GLN A 94 7.75 14.35 -2.30
N GLU A 95 8.47 15.12 -3.12
CA GLU A 95 8.33 16.57 -3.24
C GLU A 95 6.91 16.97 -3.68
N SER A 96 6.28 16.19 -4.58
CA SER A 96 4.90 16.45 -5.01
C SER A 96 3.87 16.34 -3.88
N ALA A 97 4.18 15.56 -2.84
CA ALA A 97 3.31 15.30 -1.72
C ALA A 97 3.40 16.34 -0.60
N ILE A 98 4.39 17.24 -0.64
CA ILE A 98 4.61 18.27 0.38
C ILE A 98 3.52 19.35 0.25
N THR A 99 2.71 19.48 1.30
CA THR A 99 1.68 20.50 1.47
C THR A 99 1.78 21.12 2.86
N ALA A 100 0.96 22.12 3.16
CA ALA A 100 0.92 22.71 4.50
C ALA A 100 0.57 21.66 5.57
N GLU A 101 -0.27 20.68 5.22
CA GLU A 101 -0.79 19.67 6.13
C GLU A 101 0.13 18.44 6.25
N THR A 102 0.90 18.13 5.21
CA THR A 102 1.71 16.89 5.12
C THR A 102 3.20 17.11 5.34
N HIS A 103 3.66 18.36 5.41
CA HIS A 103 5.09 18.71 5.47
C HIS A 103 5.86 17.97 6.57
N SER A 104 5.33 17.96 7.80
CA SER A 104 5.99 17.29 8.94
C SER A 104 6.09 15.78 8.74
N ILE A 105 4.99 15.12 8.37
CA ILE A 105 4.97 13.65 8.19
C ILE A 105 5.85 13.23 7.02
N ILE A 106 5.92 14.03 5.95
CA ILE A 106 6.79 13.73 4.81
C ILE A 106 8.26 13.96 5.15
N ALA A 107 8.59 14.91 6.03
CA ALA A 107 9.96 15.08 6.49
C ALA A 107 10.51 13.81 7.19
N ASP A 108 9.63 13.05 7.86
CA ASP A 108 9.96 11.78 8.52
C ASP A 108 9.88 10.56 7.57
N SER A 109 9.55 10.76 6.30
CA SER A 109 9.45 9.68 5.32
C SER A 109 10.81 9.28 4.75
N TYR A 110 10.87 8.05 4.23
CA TYR A 110 12.06 7.51 3.59
C TYR A 110 12.00 7.69 2.09
N LEU A 111 13.16 7.90 1.48
CA LEU A 111 13.34 7.86 0.03
C LEU A 111 14.12 6.60 -0.34
N LEU A 112 13.49 5.69 -1.08
CA LEU A 112 14.14 4.49 -1.60
C LEU A 112 13.95 4.45 -3.12
N PRO A 113 14.93 4.95 -3.89
CA PRO A 113 14.86 4.96 -5.35
C PRO A 113 14.64 3.56 -5.90
N GLN A 114 13.52 3.35 -6.59
CA GLN A 114 13.27 2.10 -7.29
C GLN A 114 13.94 2.14 -8.67
N GLY A 115 14.82 1.18 -8.94
CA GLY A 115 15.46 1.01 -10.24
C GLY A 115 14.51 0.48 -11.31
N LYS A 116 15.02 0.25 -12.53
CA LYS A 116 14.23 -0.38 -13.60
C LYS A 116 13.77 -1.78 -13.17
N ALA A 117 12.46 -2.00 -13.11
CA ALA A 117 11.91 -3.34 -12.95
C ALA A 117 12.27 -4.18 -14.18
N LYS A 118 12.89 -5.35 -13.98
CA LYS A 118 12.97 -6.37 -15.04
C LYS A 118 11.63 -7.10 -15.05
N ILE A 119 10.93 -7.07 -16.18
CA ILE A 119 9.73 -7.88 -16.37
C ILE A 119 10.18 -9.35 -16.30
N PRO A 120 9.53 -10.21 -15.50
CA PRO A 120 9.82 -11.64 -15.51
C PRO A 120 9.62 -12.16 -16.93
N CYS A 121 10.67 -12.77 -17.52
CA CYS A 121 10.54 -13.46 -18.79
C CYS A 121 9.62 -14.67 -18.57
N ILE A 122 8.40 -14.62 -19.10
CA ILE A 122 7.55 -15.81 -19.17
C ILE A 122 8.17 -16.69 -20.25
N GLU A 123 8.93 -17.72 -19.85
CA GLU A 123 9.24 -18.82 -20.78
C GLU A 123 7.91 -19.46 -21.18
N LYS A 124 7.55 -19.32 -22.45
CA LYS A 124 6.40 -20.02 -23.00
C LYS A 124 6.66 -21.52 -22.86
N ILE A 125 5.92 -22.18 -21.97
CA ILE A 125 5.84 -23.64 -21.97
C ILE A 125 5.24 -24.03 -23.32
N GLN A 126 6.07 -24.61 -24.19
CA GLN A 126 5.62 -25.20 -25.45
C GLN A 126 4.84 -26.47 -25.09
N HIS A 127 3.53 -26.46 -25.39
CA HIS A 127 2.72 -27.66 -25.52
C HIS A 127 2.95 -28.30 -26.88
#